data_AF-A0A932L289-F1
#
_entry.id   AF-A0A932L289-F1
#
_cell.length_a   1.000
_cell.length_b   1.000
_cell.length_c   1.000
_cell.angle_alpha   90.00
_cell.angle_beta   90.00
_cell.angle_gamma   90.00
#
_symmetry.space_group_name_H-M   'P 1'
#
loop_
_entity.id
_entity.type
_entity.pdbx_description
1 polymer ?
#
loop_
_entity_poly.entity_id
_entity_poly.type
_entity_poly.pdbx_seq_one_letter_code
_entity_poly.pdbx_strand_id
1 'polypeptide(L)'
;MAGVAMCSLRKRPKPSETTIDGITMPLVWETRWSRHYYNAEQRHGYLESRFSDGSATISLAQLEPDWPRWSTQEKLDFCLSFAHAKVPDRKDIIRFLIKNGDHDTWATIALWVGLELPAAESFLTLRTWCYSSPVGRGANYFQAIALTKAPEALDVLRACFQRVMDSEGLMDDADFCNWVAYDAICCMKYLFELGEEPATLRSEYDRLNVHPCERTRDEVRTWLAEYFTGP
;
A
#
# COMPACT_ATOMS: atom_id res chain seq x y z
N MET A 1 -25.31 9.94 39.76
CA MET A 1 -23.89 9.90 39.33
C MET A 1 -23.50 8.45 39.14
N ALA A 2 -23.55 7.96 37.90
CA ALA A 2 -23.19 6.57 37.58
C ALA A 2 -21.68 6.50 37.32
N GLY A 3 -20.97 5.73 38.15
CA GLY A 3 -19.54 5.49 37.98
C GLY A 3 -19.27 4.56 36.80
N VAL A 4 -18.52 5.04 35.82
CA VAL A 4 -18.00 4.22 34.72
C VAL A 4 -16.88 3.36 35.27
N ALA A 5 -17.12 2.04 35.35
CA ALA A 5 -16.11 1.06 35.70
C ALA A 5 -15.03 1.06 34.60
N MET A 6 -13.85 1.62 34.89
CA MET A 6 -12.67 1.45 34.06
C MET A 6 -12.29 -0.04 34.07
N CYS A 7 -12.63 -0.73 32.98
CA CYS A 7 -12.22 -2.10 32.74
C CYS A 7 -10.68 -2.09 32.65
N SER A 8 -10.03 -2.58 33.71
CA SER A 8 -8.58 -2.75 33.77
C SER A 8 -8.16 -3.69 32.64
N LEU A 9 -7.63 -3.12 31.55
CA LEU A 9 -7.02 -3.84 30.45
C LEU A 9 -5.83 -4.61 31.00
N ARG A 10 -6.04 -5.90 31.31
CA ARG A 10 -4.94 -6.83 31.60
C ARG A 10 -4.01 -6.82 30.41
N LYS A 11 -2.77 -6.34 30.60
CA LYS A 11 -1.70 -6.42 29.60
C LYS A 11 -1.58 -7.88 29.17
N ARG A 12 -1.96 -8.19 27.93
CA ARG A 12 -1.71 -9.52 27.36
C ARG A 12 -0.19 -9.74 27.34
N PRO A 13 0.31 -10.93 27.71
CA PRO A 13 1.73 -11.23 27.60
C PRO A 13 2.15 -11.08 26.13
N LYS A 14 3.34 -10.51 25.92
CA LYS A 14 3.93 -10.30 24.60
C LYS A 14 4.18 -11.67 23.94
N PRO A 15 3.63 -11.96 22.75
CA PRO A 15 3.85 -13.24 22.09
C PRO A 15 5.32 -13.34 21.62
N SER A 16 6.00 -14.40 22.04
CA SER A 16 7.39 -14.71 21.62
C SER A 16 7.46 -15.33 20.22
N GLU A 17 6.34 -15.83 19.71
CA GLU A 17 6.20 -16.43 18.39
C GLU A 17 4.77 -16.23 17.87
N THR A 18 4.59 -16.48 16.57
CA THR A 18 3.29 -16.51 15.90
C THR A 18 3.23 -17.65 14.89
N THR A 19 2.04 -18.09 14.51
CA THR A 19 1.83 -19.11 13.49
C THR A 19 0.90 -18.56 12.40
N ILE A 20 1.41 -18.43 11.18
CA ILE A 20 0.64 -17.99 9.99
C ILE A 20 0.74 -19.10 8.95
N ASP A 21 -0.41 -19.54 8.42
CA ASP A 21 -0.50 -20.61 7.41
C ASP A 21 0.26 -21.91 7.78
N GLY A 22 0.24 -22.25 9.07
CA GLY A 22 0.92 -23.44 9.61
C GLY A 22 2.43 -23.27 9.84
N ILE A 23 2.98 -22.08 9.58
CA ILE A 23 4.40 -21.75 9.76
C ILE A 23 4.59 -21.02 11.09
N THR A 24 5.30 -21.64 12.04
CA THR A 24 5.70 -20.97 13.28
C THR A 24 6.92 -20.08 13.03
N MET A 25 6.82 -18.83 13.47
CA MET A 25 7.85 -17.80 13.32
C MET A 25 8.17 -17.18 14.69
N PRO A 26 9.43 -17.23 15.15
CA PRO A 26 9.84 -16.50 16.34
C PRO A 26 9.84 -14.99 16.11
N LEU A 27 9.58 -14.22 17.17
CA LEU A 27 9.74 -12.77 17.17
C LEU A 27 11.22 -12.42 17.04
N VAL A 28 11.58 -11.65 16.02
CA VAL A 28 12.96 -11.20 15.78
C VAL A 28 13.21 -9.76 16.24
N TRP A 29 12.22 -8.88 16.07
CA TRP A 29 12.31 -7.48 16.46
C TRP A 29 10.92 -6.91 16.75
N GLU A 30 10.80 -6.06 17.75
CA GLU A 30 9.63 -5.22 18.00
C GLU A 30 10.01 -3.73 18.02
N THR A 31 9.17 -2.90 17.39
CA THR A 31 9.25 -1.43 17.43
C THR A 31 8.12 -0.86 18.30
N ARG A 32 7.97 0.48 18.30
CA ARG A 32 6.80 1.13 18.91
C ARG A 32 5.49 0.72 18.23
N TRP A 33 5.50 0.40 16.94
CA TRP A 33 4.30 0.26 16.11
C TRP A 33 4.06 -1.16 15.59
N SER A 34 5.10 -1.98 15.47
CA SER A 34 5.01 -3.31 14.86
C SER A 34 5.82 -4.37 15.60
N ARG A 35 5.54 -5.63 15.26
CA ARG A 35 6.33 -6.80 15.60
C ARG A 35 6.73 -7.52 14.32
N HIS A 36 8.00 -7.85 14.21
CA HIS A 36 8.57 -8.58 13.09
C HIS A 36 8.87 -10.01 13.53
N TYR A 37 8.28 -10.96 12.82
CA TYR A 37 8.47 -12.40 13.00
C TYR A 37 9.17 -12.95 11.75
N TYR A 38 10.09 -13.90 11.92
CA TYR A 38 10.81 -14.48 10.79
C TYR A 38 11.21 -15.93 11.05
N ASN A 39 10.88 -16.82 10.12
CA ASN A 39 11.36 -18.19 10.07
C ASN A 39 12.51 -18.30 9.05
N ALA A 40 13.72 -18.55 9.54
CA ALA A 40 14.92 -18.61 8.70
C ALA A 40 14.98 -19.84 7.78
N GLU A 41 14.44 -20.97 8.22
CA GLU A 41 14.44 -22.23 7.46
C GLU A 41 13.56 -22.12 6.21
N GLN A 42 12.38 -21.51 6.37
CA GLN A 42 11.41 -21.33 5.28
C GLN A 42 11.52 -19.97 4.60
N ARG A 43 12.42 -19.10 5.08
CA ARG A 43 12.63 -17.73 4.59
C ARG A 43 11.33 -16.91 4.53
N HIS A 44 10.50 -17.08 5.55
CA HIS A 44 9.18 -16.45 5.63
C HIS A 44 9.17 -15.38 6.73
N GLY A 45 8.66 -14.20 6.42
CA GLY A 45 8.57 -13.07 7.36
C GLY A 45 7.14 -12.57 7.48
N TYR A 46 6.79 -12.11 8.69
CA TYR A 46 5.49 -11.54 8.99
C TYR A 46 5.63 -10.29 9.85
N LEU A 47 4.92 -9.23 9.47
CA LEU A 47 4.84 -7.98 10.21
C LEU A 47 3.44 -7.90 10.84
N GLU A 48 3.39 -7.82 12.16
CA GLU A 48 2.16 -7.61 12.91
C GLU A 48 2.07 -6.17 13.41
N SER A 49 0.99 -5.46 13.07
CA SER A 49 0.71 -4.15 13.65
C SER A 49 0.27 -4.26 15.12
N ARG A 50 0.93 -3.52 15.99
CA ARG A 50 0.56 -3.40 17.41
C ARG A 50 -0.72 -2.60 17.63
N PHE A 51 -1.25 -1.94 16.61
CA PHE A 51 -2.58 -1.35 16.68
C PHE A 51 -3.69 -2.42 16.63
N SER A 52 -3.44 -3.56 15.97
CA SER A 52 -4.41 -4.65 15.80
C SER A 52 -4.82 -5.29 17.13
N ASP A 53 -3.88 -5.40 18.08
CA ASP A 53 -4.11 -5.97 19.41
C ASP A 53 -4.29 -4.92 20.52
N GLY A 54 -4.26 -3.62 20.15
CA GLY A 54 -4.36 -2.49 21.07
C GLY A 54 -3.13 -2.25 21.94
N SER A 55 -2.00 -2.91 21.67
CA SER A 55 -0.74 -2.70 22.41
C SER A 55 0.02 -1.45 21.97
N ALA A 56 -0.40 -0.82 20.87
CA ALA A 56 -0.05 0.53 20.47
C ALA A 56 -1.31 1.38 20.30
N THR A 57 -1.21 2.64 20.74
CA THR A 57 -2.21 3.68 20.51
C THR A 57 -1.48 4.98 20.18
N ILE A 58 -2.15 5.86 19.45
CA ILE A 58 -1.67 7.19 19.12
C ILE A 58 -2.89 8.10 18.98
N SER A 59 -2.79 9.34 19.44
CA SER A 59 -3.69 10.41 19.05
C SER A 59 -2.96 11.43 18.17
N LEU A 60 -3.70 12.22 17.41
CA LEU A 60 -3.14 13.32 16.62
C LEU A 60 -2.32 14.28 17.48
N ALA A 61 -2.82 14.64 18.66
CA ALA A 61 -2.13 15.53 19.60
C ALA A 61 -0.77 14.98 20.07
N GLN A 62 -0.59 13.65 20.08
CA GLN A 62 0.70 13.01 20.34
C GLN A 62 1.56 12.95 19.09
N LEU A 63 0.95 12.63 17.94
CA LEU A 63 1.63 12.49 16.66
C LEU A 63 2.30 13.80 16.20
N GLU A 64 1.59 14.93 16.30
CA GLU A 64 2.06 16.23 15.81
C GLU A 64 3.44 16.65 16.37
N PRO A 65 3.69 16.65 17.69
CA PRO A 65 5.00 17.03 18.24
C PRO A 65 6.06 15.93 18.07
N ASP A 66 5.65 14.67 17.97
CA ASP A 66 6.56 13.51 17.85
C ASP A 66 7.08 13.35 16.42
N TRP A 67 6.23 13.56 15.41
CA TRP A 67 6.50 13.25 14.00
C TRP A 67 7.79 13.87 13.45
N PRO A 68 8.12 15.16 13.69
CA PRO A 68 9.36 15.75 13.18
C PRO A 68 10.62 15.14 13.80
N ARG A 69 10.51 14.46 14.94
CA ARG A 69 11.62 13.84 15.68
C ARG A 69 11.86 12.39 15.28
N TRP A 70 10.89 11.75 14.63
CA TRP A 70 11.02 10.38 14.18
C TRP A 70 11.98 10.27 13.01
N SER A 71 12.77 9.20 13.02
CA SER A 71 13.55 8.79 11.87
C SER A 71 12.64 8.40 10.70
N THR A 72 13.16 8.43 9.47
CA THR A 72 12.43 7.94 8.29
C THR A 72 11.92 6.51 8.50
N GLN A 73 12.74 5.64 9.09
CA GLN A 73 12.35 4.26 9.37
C GLN A 73 11.15 4.17 10.34
N GLU A 74 11.14 4.98 11.39
CA GLU A 74 10.04 5.02 12.35
C GLU A 74 8.75 5.58 11.74
N LYS A 75 8.87 6.60 10.86
CA LYS A 75 7.71 7.13 10.11
C LYS A 75 7.09 6.08 9.19
N LEU A 76 7.92 5.32 8.47
CA LEU A 76 7.43 4.26 7.58
C LEU A 76 6.81 3.10 8.38
N ASP A 77 7.45 2.68 9.47
CA ASP A 77 6.92 1.66 10.37
C ASP A 77 5.59 2.07 10.99
N PHE A 78 5.48 3.33 11.43
CA PHE A 78 4.22 3.92 11.88
C PHE A 78 3.15 3.84 10.80
N CYS A 79 3.46 4.32 9.59
CA CYS A 79 2.50 4.34 8.50
C CYS A 79 2.00 2.92 8.20
N LEU A 80 2.90 1.99 7.89
CA LEU A 80 2.54 0.58 7.61
C LEU A 80 1.66 -0.02 8.71
N SER A 81 1.99 0.23 9.98
CA SER A 81 1.24 -0.29 11.11
C SER A 81 -0.12 0.39 11.29
N PHE A 82 -0.22 1.68 10.98
CA PHE A 82 -1.41 2.51 11.17
C PHE A 82 -2.59 2.06 10.30
N ALA A 83 -2.34 1.27 9.25
CA ALA A 83 -3.38 0.58 8.48
C ALA A 83 -4.46 -0.06 9.35
N HIS A 84 -4.03 -0.65 10.48
CA HIS A 84 -4.87 -1.41 11.41
C HIS A 84 -5.41 -0.58 12.60
N ALA A 85 -5.07 0.71 12.68
CA ALA A 85 -5.45 1.56 13.81
C ALA A 85 -6.94 1.91 13.82
N LYS A 86 -7.63 1.55 14.91
CA LYS A 86 -9.02 1.92 15.19
C LYS A 86 -9.08 3.08 16.19
N VAL A 87 -8.59 4.25 15.76
CA VAL A 87 -8.53 5.47 16.58
C VAL A 87 -9.61 6.50 16.16
N PRO A 88 -10.20 7.27 17.08
CA PRO A 88 -11.29 8.20 16.77
C PRO A 88 -10.92 9.31 15.78
N ASP A 89 -9.68 9.77 15.81
CA ASP A 89 -9.11 10.85 15.00
C ASP A 89 -8.39 10.35 13.73
N ARG A 90 -8.70 9.13 13.28
CA ARG A 90 -8.03 8.46 12.15
C ARG A 90 -7.97 9.34 10.89
N LYS A 91 -9.07 10.00 10.52
CA LYS A 91 -9.11 10.87 9.34
C LYS A 91 -8.22 12.10 9.48
N ASP A 92 -8.15 12.68 10.68
CA ASP A 92 -7.32 13.86 10.94
C ASP A 92 -5.84 13.48 10.99
N ILE A 93 -5.50 12.29 11.47
CA ILE A 93 -4.16 11.71 11.33
C ILE A 93 -3.80 11.53 9.86
N ILE A 94 -4.68 10.97 9.02
CA ILE A 94 -4.42 10.82 7.58
C ILE A 94 -4.16 12.18 6.94
N ARG A 95 -4.97 13.21 7.25
CA ARG A 95 -4.75 14.59 6.76
C ARG A 95 -3.43 15.19 7.24
N PHE A 96 -3.05 14.92 8.50
CA PHE A 96 -1.74 15.31 9.02
C PHE A 96 -0.60 14.66 8.22
N LEU A 97 -0.71 13.37 7.91
CA LEU A 97 0.30 12.64 7.13
C LEU A 97 0.35 13.11 5.66
N ILE A 98 -0.79 13.46 5.06
CA ILE A 98 -0.83 14.12 3.73
C ILE A 98 0.02 15.39 3.74
N LYS A 99 -0.14 16.23 4.77
CA LYS A 99 0.51 17.54 4.86
C LYS A 99 2.00 17.46 5.24
N ASN A 100 2.39 16.50 6.08
CA ASN A 100 3.72 16.46 6.71
C ASN A 100 4.56 15.23 6.30
N GLY A 101 4.04 14.38 5.42
CA GLY A 101 4.73 13.24 4.84
C GLY A 101 5.58 13.60 3.63
N ASP A 102 6.44 12.66 3.25
CA ASP A 102 7.20 12.63 2.01
C ASP A 102 6.64 11.59 1.03
N HIS A 103 7.29 11.41 -0.12
CA HIS A 103 6.83 10.44 -1.13
C HIS A 103 6.69 9.01 -0.61
N ASP A 104 7.59 8.54 0.25
CA ASP A 104 7.52 7.18 0.80
C ASP A 104 6.37 7.05 1.81
N THR A 105 6.14 8.10 2.61
CA THR A 105 4.95 8.23 3.48
C THR A 105 3.67 8.20 2.64
N TRP A 106 3.58 9.03 1.61
CA TRP A 106 2.40 9.15 0.75
C TRP A 106 2.08 7.83 0.04
N ALA A 107 3.09 7.17 -0.51
CA ALA A 107 2.93 5.87 -1.17
C ALA A 107 2.39 4.82 -0.18
N THR A 108 2.89 4.85 1.05
CA THR A 108 2.47 3.91 2.11
C THR A 108 1.03 4.14 2.55
N ILE A 109 0.57 5.39 2.62
CA ILE A 109 -0.78 5.73 3.11
C ILE A 109 -1.84 5.88 2.02
N ALA A 110 -1.47 5.80 0.73
CA ALA A 110 -2.33 6.10 -0.41
C ALA A 110 -3.69 5.39 -0.34
N LEU A 111 -3.70 4.09 -0.01
CA LEU A 111 -4.93 3.31 0.10
C LEU A 111 -5.87 3.84 1.18
N TRP A 112 -5.34 4.29 2.31
CA TRP A 112 -6.18 4.86 3.38
C TRP A 112 -6.71 6.24 3.00
N VAL A 113 -5.94 7.02 2.24
CA VAL A 113 -6.45 8.26 1.65
C VAL A 113 -7.66 7.97 0.76
N GLY A 114 -7.56 6.97 -0.13
CA GLY A 114 -8.64 6.57 -1.03
C GLY A 114 -9.88 6.03 -0.31
N LEU A 115 -9.70 5.28 0.79
CA LEU A 115 -10.77 4.60 1.52
C LEU A 115 -11.46 5.45 2.60
N GLU A 116 -10.72 6.31 3.30
CA GLU A 116 -11.19 6.93 4.56
C GLU A 116 -11.64 8.39 4.39
N LEU A 117 -11.06 9.11 3.43
CA LEU A 117 -11.38 10.51 3.19
C LEU A 117 -12.55 10.65 2.19
N PRO A 118 -13.27 11.79 2.20
CA PRO A 118 -14.26 12.08 1.17
C PRO A 118 -13.68 11.97 -0.24
N ALA A 119 -14.42 11.35 -1.18
CA ALA A 119 -13.94 11.04 -2.53
C ALA A 119 -13.33 12.25 -3.28
N ALA A 120 -13.92 13.44 -3.15
CA ALA A 120 -13.40 14.65 -3.79
C ALA A 120 -12.03 15.09 -3.19
N GLU A 121 -11.86 14.95 -1.87
CA GLU A 121 -10.61 15.26 -1.17
C GLU A 121 -9.52 14.24 -1.52
N SER A 122 -9.85 12.96 -1.45
CA SER A 122 -8.92 11.87 -1.73
C SER A 122 -8.46 11.86 -3.19
N PHE A 123 -9.39 12.00 -4.14
CA PHE A 123 -9.07 11.98 -5.57
C PHE A 123 -8.13 13.11 -5.97
N LEU A 124 -8.39 14.35 -5.54
CA LEU A 124 -7.51 15.49 -5.86
C LEU A 124 -6.09 15.30 -5.31
N THR A 125 -5.99 14.78 -4.09
CA THR A 125 -4.71 14.47 -3.43
C THR A 125 -3.97 13.37 -4.18
N LEU A 126 -4.62 12.24 -4.41
CA LEU A 126 -4.03 11.06 -5.05
C LEU A 126 -3.63 11.33 -6.51
N ARG A 127 -4.43 12.10 -7.26
CA ARG A 127 -4.08 12.54 -8.62
C ARG A 127 -2.79 13.34 -8.63
N THR A 128 -2.64 14.27 -7.69
CA THR A 128 -1.42 15.09 -7.55
C THR A 128 -0.21 14.22 -7.25
N TRP A 129 -0.36 13.23 -6.37
CA TRP A 129 0.70 12.27 -6.06
C TRP A 129 1.02 11.32 -7.23
N CYS A 130 0.02 10.81 -7.97
CA CYS A 130 0.24 9.96 -9.16
C CYS A 130 1.16 10.66 -10.18
N TYR A 131 0.86 11.92 -10.49
CA TYR A 131 1.63 12.68 -11.48
C TYR A 131 3.03 13.09 -11.00
N SER A 132 3.20 13.34 -9.71
CA SER A 132 4.51 13.71 -9.14
C SER A 132 5.36 12.52 -8.74
N SER A 133 4.79 11.32 -8.63
CA SER A 133 5.53 10.10 -8.28
C SER A 133 6.54 9.74 -9.36
N PRO A 134 7.78 9.36 -8.98
CA PRO A 134 8.67 8.64 -9.88
C PRO A 134 7.99 7.41 -10.47
N VAL A 135 8.37 7.07 -11.70
CA VAL A 135 7.96 5.80 -12.34
C VAL A 135 8.58 4.63 -11.58
N GLY A 136 7.83 3.55 -11.40
CA GLY A 136 8.18 2.39 -10.58
C GLY A 136 7.83 2.55 -9.09
N ARG A 137 7.06 3.59 -8.73
CA ARG A 137 6.59 3.85 -7.35
C ARG A 137 5.10 4.23 -7.31
N GLY A 138 4.37 4.00 -8.40
CA GLY A 138 3.00 4.44 -8.61
C GLY A 138 1.91 3.45 -8.19
N ALA A 139 2.24 2.17 -8.05
CA ALA A 139 1.28 1.08 -7.84
C ALA A 139 0.19 1.37 -6.80
N ASN A 140 0.58 1.82 -5.60
CA ASN A 140 -0.37 2.13 -4.52
C ASN A 140 -1.28 3.33 -4.86
N TYR A 141 -0.79 4.31 -5.63
CA TYR A 141 -1.62 5.44 -6.08
C TYR A 141 -2.64 5.00 -7.12
N PHE A 142 -2.29 4.10 -8.04
CA PHE A 142 -3.24 3.61 -9.04
C PHE A 142 -4.43 2.90 -8.39
N GLN A 143 -4.13 2.00 -7.45
CA GLN A 143 -5.15 1.32 -6.66
C GLN A 143 -6.00 2.31 -5.88
N ALA A 144 -5.37 3.25 -5.17
CA ALA A 144 -6.07 4.24 -4.37
C ALA A 144 -7.00 5.13 -5.20
N ILE A 145 -6.57 5.54 -6.40
CA ILE A 145 -7.39 6.32 -7.34
C ILE A 145 -8.62 5.50 -7.77
N ALA A 146 -8.45 4.24 -8.15
CA ALA A 146 -9.57 3.37 -8.53
C ALA A 146 -10.59 3.16 -7.40
N LEU A 147 -10.14 3.13 -6.15
CA LEU A 147 -11.01 3.04 -4.96
C LEU A 147 -11.87 4.28 -4.75
N THR A 148 -11.44 5.46 -5.21
CA THR A 148 -12.25 6.69 -5.08
C THR A 148 -13.52 6.65 -5.92
N LYS A 149 -13.55 5.83 -6.98
CA LYS A 149 -14.62 5.76 -7.99
C LYS A 149 -14.99 7.13 -8.56
N ALA A 150 -14.04 8.08 -8.57
CA ALA A 150 -14.22 9.37 -9.20
C ALA A 150 -14.46 9.20 -10.71
N PRO A 151 -15.37 9.98 -11.33
CA PRO A 151 -15.62 9.90 -12.78
C PRO A 151 -14.36 10.07 -13.63
N GLU A 152 -13.42 10.89 -13.17
CA GLU A 152 -12.16 11.19 -13.86
C GLU A 152 -11.03 10.19 -13.55
N ALA A 153 -11.26 9.17 -12.73
CA ALA A 153 -10.24 8.20 -12.34
C ALA A 153 -9.67 7.45 -13.55
N LEU A 154 -10.52 7.05 -14.50
CA LEU A 154 -10.12 6.33 -15.71
C LEU A 154 -9.11 7.15 -16.53
N ASP A 155 -9.39 8.42 -16.78
CA ASP A 155 -8.52 9.29 -17.58
C ASP A 155 -7.18 9.58 -16.88
N VAL A 156 -7.20 9.75 -15.55
CA VAL A 156 -5.96 9.91 -14.77
C VAL A 156 -5.11 8.64 -14.86
N LEU A 157 -5.71 7.46 -14.71
CA LEU A 157 -4.98 6.20 -14.81
C LEU A 157 -4.45 5.96 -16.23
N ARG A 158 -5.19 6.30 -17.29
CA ARG A 158 -4.69 6.20 -18.68
C ARG A 158 -3.45 7.07 -18.89
N ALA A 159 -3.49 8.32 -18.39
CA ALA A 159 -2.34 9.21 -18.49
C ALA A 159 -1.13 8.70 -17.68
N CYS A 160 -1.36 8.20 -16.46
CA CYS A 160 -0.30 7.60 -15.66
C CYS A 160 0.24 6.31 -16.34
N PHE A 161 -0.61 5.46 -16.93
CA PHE A 161 -0.23 4.24 -17.66
C PHE A 161 0.64 4.56 -18.88
N GLN A 162 0.23 5.50 -19.73
CA GLN A 162 1.01 5.90 -20.90
C GLN A 162 2.42 6.36 -20.50
N ARG A 163 2.53 7.17 -19.45
CA ARG A 163 3.82 7.60 -18.91
C ARG A 163 4.72 6.44 -18.47
N VAL A 164 4.15 5.38 -17.88
CA VAL A 164 4.91 4.18 -17.52
C VAL A 164 5.30 3.39 -18.78
N MET A 165 4.39 3.26 -19.74
CA MET A 165 4.66 2.53 -21.00
C MET A 165 5.77 3.16 -21.86
N ASP A 166 5.92 4.48 -21.77
CA ASP A 166 6.94 5.27 -22.46
C ASP A 166 8.26 5.39 -21.69
N SER A 167 8.33 4.87 -20.46
CA SER A 167 9.50 5.04 -19.61
C SER A 167 10.66 4.12 -20.00
N GLU A 168 11.87 4.64 -19.86
CA GLU A 168 13.09 3.84 -19.94
C GLU A 168 13.09 2.77 -18.84
N GLY A 169 13.68 1.62 -19.14
CA GLY A 169 13.76 0.51 -18.20
C GLY A 169 12.50 -0.34 -18.06
N LEU A 170 11.40 -0.02 -18.74
CA LEU A 170 10.17 -0.84 -18.72
C LEU A 170 10.39 -2.30 -19.09
N MET A 171 11.36 -2.58 -19.96
CA MET A 171 11.67 -3.92 -20.47
C MET A 171 13.07 -4.39 -20.04
N ASP A 172 13.67 -3.76 -19.03
CA ASP A 172 14.96 -4.21 -18.50
C ASP A 172 14.78 -5.46 -17.64
N ASP A 173 15.80 -6.32 -17.63
CA ASP A 173 15.80 -7.47 -16.73
C ASP A 173 16.04 -7.03 -15.28
N ALA A 174 15.60 -7.84 -14.32
CA ALA A 174 15.76 -7.57 -12.90
C ALA A 174 15.79 -8.87 -12.08
N ASP A 175 16.67 -8.92 -11.08
CA ASP A 175 16.87 -10.11 -10.22
C ASP A 175 15.63 -10.51 -9.43
N PHE A 176 14.78 -9.54 -9.07
CA PHE A 176 13.57 -9.79 -8.29
C PHE A 176 12.30 -9.41 -9.05
N CYS A 177 12.10 -8.13 -9.35
CA CYS A 177 10.95 -7.63 -10.09
C CYS A 177 11.35 -6.32 -10.77
N ASN A 178 10.93 -6.13 -12.02
CA ASN A 178 11.04 -4.82 -12.66
C ASN A 178 9.90 -3.93 -12.13
N TRP A 179 10.24 -2.97 -11.28
CA TRP A 179 9.26 -2.07 -10.63
C TRP A 179 8.54 -1.15 -11.62
N VAL A 180 9.18 -0.77 -12.73
CA VAL A 180 8.54 0.00 -13.80
C VAL A 180 7.45 -0.82 -14.48
N ALA A 181 7.77 -2.07 -14.84
CA ALA A 181 6.77 -3.00 -15.39
C ALA A 181 5.68 -3.34 -14.37
N TYR A 182 6.02 -3.46 -13.08
CA TYR A 182 5.05 -3.67 -12.02
C TYR A 182 4.04 -2.52 -11.92
N ASP A 183 4.49 -1.28 -12.03
CA ASP A 183 3.61 -0.11 -12.12
C ASP A 183 2.65 -0.24 -13.32
N ALA A 184 3.12 -0.65 -14.50
CA ALA A 184 2.28 -0.84 -15.68
C ALA A 184 1.23 -1.94 -15.45
N ILE A 185 1.62 -3.07 -14.85
CA ILE A 185 0.71 -4.19 -14.51
C ILE A 185 -0.38 -3.72 -13.56
N CYS A 186 -0.01 -3.04 -12.47
CA CYS A 186 -0.96 -2.51 -11.51
C CYS A 186 -1.90 -1.49 -12.16
N CYS A 187 -1.37 -0.56 -12.94
CA CYS A 187 -2.18 0.46 -13.60
C CYS A 187 -3.19 -0.18 -14.58
N MET A 188 -2.75 -1.14 -15.39
CA MET A 188 -3.61 -1.87 -16.34
C MET A 188 -4.74 -2.62 -15.63
N LYS A 189 -4.45 -3.32 -14.52
CA LYS A 189 -5.49 -3.97 -13.70
C LYS A 189 -6.57 -2.97 -13.27
N TYR A 190 -6.16 -1.83 -12.74
CA TYR A 190 -7.11 -0.83 -12.23
C TYR A 190 -7.84 -0.07 -13.34
N LEU A 191 -7.29 -0.01 -14.56
CA LEU A 191 -8.03 0.43 -15.74
C LEU A 191 -9.19 -0.53 -16.05
N PHE A 192 -8.95 -1.85 -16.03
CA PHE A 192 -10.02 -2.84 -16.26
C PHE A 192 -11.07 -2.82 -15.15
N GLU A 193 -10.68 -2.68 -13.88
CA GLU A 193 -11.62 -2.52 -12.76
C GLU A 193 -12.49 -1.25 -12.86
N LEU A 194 -12.08 -0.26 -13.68
CA LEU A 194 -12.83 0.95 -13.99
C LEU A 194 -13.59 0.88 -15.33
N GLY A 195 -13.57 -0.27 -16.01
CA GLY A 195 -14.33 -0.50 -17.25
C GLY A 195 -13.55 -0.21 -18.54
N GLU A 196 -12.22 -0.14 -18.50
CA GLU A 196 -11.43 -0.22 -19.73
C GLU A 196 -11.66 -1.57 -20.41
N GLU A 197 -11.88 -1.57 -21.72
CA GLU A 197 -12.06 -2.78 -22.50
C GLU A 197 -10.70 -3.48 -22.73
N PRO A 198 -10.53 -4.78 -22.40
CA PRO A 198 -9.24 -5.46 -22.55
C PRO A 198 -8.64 -5.36 -23.97
N ALA A 199 -9.49 -5.33 -25.00
CA ALA A 199 -9.06 -5.20 -26.39
C ALA A 199 -8.22 -3.94 -26.65
N THR A 200 -8.40 -2.85 -25.90
CA THR A 200 -7.66 -1.59 -26.10
C THR A 200 -6.22 -1.66 -25.62
N LEU A 201 -5.91 -2.55 -24.66
CA LEU A 201 -4.58 -2.71 -24.05
C LEU A 201 -3.91 -4.05 -24.38
N ARG A 202 -4.40 -4.74 -25.41
CA ARG A 202 -3.93 -6.07 -25.78
C ARG A 202 -2.45 -6.08 -26.18
N SER A 203 -2.00 -5.06 -26.90
CA SER A 203 -0.62 -4.98 -27.39
C SER A 203 0.38 -4.80 -26.25
N GLU A 204 -0.01 -4.04 -25.23
CA GLU A 204 0.76 -3.74 -24.04
C GLU A 204 0.81 -4.98 -23.12
N TYR A 205 -0.31 -5.70 -22.98
CA TYR A 205 -0.32 -6.99 -22.29
C TYR A 205 0.62 -7.99 -22.96
N ASP A 206 0.53 -8.18 -24.27
CA ASP A 206 1.37 -9.13 -24.99
C ASP A 206 2.87 -8.75 -24.85
N ARG A 207 3.19 -7.45 -24.88
CA ARG A 207 4.55 -6.93 -24.63
C ARG A 207 5.04 -7.27 -23.22
N LEU A 208 4.23 -7.05 -22.18
CA LEU A 208 4.59 -7.35 -20.79
C LEU A 208 4.66 -8.86 -20.51
N ASN A 209 3.84 -9.67 -21.18
CA ASN A 209 3.82 -11.12 -21.00
C ASN A 209 5.12 -11.81 -21.50
N VAL A 210 5.90 -11.13 -22.35
CA VAL A 210 7.23 -11.57 -22.82
C VAL A 210 8.38 -10.79 -22.18
N HIS A 211 8.14 -10.09 -21.07
CA HIS A 211 9.15 -9.32 -20.35
C HIS A 211 10.35 -10.20 -19.92
N PRO A 212 11.62 -9.72 -19.95
CA PRO A 212 12.79 -10.56 -19.63
C PRO A 212 12.85 -11.05 -18.17
N CYS A 213 12.45 -10.22 -17.20
CA CYS A 213 12.33 -10.61 -15.81
C CYS A 213 11.22 -11.66 -15.60
N GLU A 214 11.58 -12.82 -15.03
CA GLU A 214 10.67 -13.95 -14.79
C GLU A 214 9.51 -13.58 -13.87
N ARG A 215 9.80 -12.97 -12.72
CA ARG A 215 8.77 -12.57 -11.76
C ARG A 215 7.76 -11.62 -12.38
N THR A 216 8.20 -10.67 -13.18
CA THR A 216 7.31 -9.73 -13.88
C THR A 216 6.35 -10.48 -14.81
N ARG A 217 6.80 -11.49 -15.57
CA ARG A 217 5.91 -12.31 -16.39
C ARG A 217 4.89 -13.07 -15.55
N ASP A 218 5.29 -13.59 -14.40
CA ASP A 218 4.38 -14.30 -13.51
C ASP A 218 3.32 -13.36 -12.93
N GLU A 219 3.69 -12.15 -12.52
CA GLU A 219 2.73 -11.13 -12.08
C GLU A 219 1.74 -10.76 -13.21
N VAL A 220 2.21 -10.60 -14.46
CA VAL A 220 1.32 -10.36 -15.62
C VAL A 220 0.28 -11.47 -15.74
N ARG A 221 0.71 -12.73 -15.68
CA ARG A 221 -0.20 -13.88 -15.82
C ARG A 221 -1.17 -13.98 -14.65
N THR A 222 -0.68 -13.80 -13.42
CA THR A 222 -1.51 -13.89 -12.22
C THR A 222 -2.53 -12.77 -12.15
N TRP A 223 -2.18 -11.55 -12.56
CA TRP A 223 -3.03 -10.37 -12.33
C TRP A 223 -3.87 -9.96 -13.54
N LEU A 224 -3.43 -10.29 -14.76
CA LEU A 224 -4.06 -9.77 -15.98
C LEU A 224 -4.65 -10.84 -16.89
N ALA A 225 -4.23 -12.11 -16.80
CA ALA A 225 -4.65 -13.13 -17.77
C ALA A 225 -6.18 -13.30 -17.83
N GLU A 226 -6.87 -13.19 -16.69
CA GLU A 226 -8.34 -13.32 -16.61
C GLU A 226 -9.09 -12.33 -17.51
N TYR A 227 -8.52 -11.16 -17.78
CA TYR A 227 -9.13 -10.13 -18.64
C TYR A 227 -8.99 -10.45 -20.13
N PHE A 228 -8.07 -11.33 -20.52
CA PHE A 228 -7.71 -11.60 -21.91
C PHE A 228 -8.09 -12.99 -22.41
N THR A 229 -8.36 -13.94 -21.51
CA THR A 229 -8.70 -15.32 -21.89
C THR A 229 -10.18 -15.56 -22.12
N GLY A 230 -11.05 -14.57 -21.85
CA GLY A 230 -12.50 -14.75 -21.85
C GLY A 230 -12.97 -15.74 -20.75
N PRO A 231 -14.27 -15.77 -20.43
CA PRO A 231 -14.84 -16.89 -19.69
C PRO A 231 -14.79 -18.21 -20.47
#